data_AF-A0A929D613-F1
#
_entry.id   AF-A0A929D613-F1
#
_cell.length_a   1.000
_cell.length_b   1.000
_cell.length_c   1.000
_cell.angle_alpha   90.00
_cell.angle_beta   90.00
_cell.angle_gamma   90.00
#
_symmetry.space_group_name_H-M   'P 1'
#
loop_
_entity.id
_entity.type
_entity.pdbx_description
1 polymer ?
#
loop_
_entity_poly.entity_id
_entity_poly.type
_entity_poly.pdbx_seq_one_letter_code
_entity_poly.pdbx_strand_id
1 'polypeptide(L)'
;MAAISAGSHHYYAEGGKKMYEKILVPLDGSKESECIIDHVRLIAKSCGVPEVVLLRVVEPFSPSSVSYIGEATARNVEQKTKAAAEEYLSYVADGLRTHCGGVKTAVLEGEPASVILDYATKNGVDLIAMSTQGASGLARWTIGSVTERVMRHSTVPLLSVLPAGRKH
;
A
#
# COMPACT_ATOMS: atom_id res chain seq x y z
N MET A 1 46.00 -16.79 -5.84
CA MET A 1 45.06 -15.69 -5.53
C MET A 1 43.90 -15.79 -6.52
N ALA A 2 42.81 -16.43 -6.11
CA ALA A 2 41.59 -16.54 -6.92
C ALA A 2 40.59 -15.49 -6.44
N ALA A 3 40.13 -14.66 -7.37
CA ALA A 3 39.07 -13.68 -7.13
C ALA A 3 37.76 -14.42 -6.83
N ILE A 4 37.12 -14.07 -5.71
CA ILE A 4 35.80 -14.55 -5.35
C ILE A 4 34.80 -13.74 -6.19
N SER A 5 34.29 -14.38 -7.25
CA SER A 5 33.15 -13.88 -8.03
C SER A 5 31.92 -13.81 -7.13
N ALA A 6 31.38 -12.61 -6.92
CA ALA A 6 30.13 -12.40 -6.21
C ALA A 6 28.98 -13.00 -7.03
N GLY A 7 28.51 -14.17 -6.62
CA GLY A 7 27.39 -14.87 -7.26
C GLY A 7 26.09 -14.07 -7.14
N SER A 8 25.57 -13.66 -8.29
CA SER A 8 24.22 -13.12 -8.47
C SER A 8 23.18 -14.20 -8.13
N HIS A 9 22.69 -14.24 -6.88
CA HIS A 9 21.56 -15.11 -6.55
C HIS A 9 20.30 -14.58 -7.23
N HIS A 10 19.88 -15.27 -8.29
CA HIS A 10 18.73 -14.93 -9.09
C HIS A 10 17.42 -15.38 -8.42
N TYR A 11 16.56 -14.44 -8.01
CA TYR A 11 15.28 -14.68 -7.33
C TYR A 11 14.15 -15.01 -8.32
N TYR A 12 14.28 -16.15 -9.00
CA TYR A 12 13.21 -16.71 -9.84
C TYR A 12 12.50 -17.85 -9.10
N ALA A 13 11.17 -17.90 -9.17
CA ALA A 13 10.38 -19.11 -8.94
C ALA A 13 10.77 -20.19 -9.95
N GLU A 14 10.43 -21.46 -9.67
CA GLU A 14 10.68 -22.58 -10.59
C GLU A 14 10.20 -22.21 -12.01
N GLY A 15 11.10 -22.29 -12.99
CA GLY A 15 10.81 -21.93 -14.38
C GLY A 15 11.24 -20.51 -14.82
N GLY A 16 12.01 -19.76 -14.03
CA GLY A 16 12.56 -18.46 -14.47
C GLY A 16 11.56 -17.30 -14.36
N LYS A 17 10.48 -17.48 -13.60
CA LYS A 17 9.46 -16.45 -13.34
C LYS A 17 9.82 -15.64 -12.10
N LYS A 18 9.68 -14.32 -12.10
CA LYS A 18 9.95 -13.51 -10.89
C LYS A 18 8.97 -13.91 -9.78
N MET A 19 9.42 -13.83 -8.52
CA MET A 19 8.55 -14.13 -7.36
C MET A 19 7.34 -13.19 -7.29
N TYR A 20 7.58 -11.90 -7.50
CA TYR A 20 6.55 -10.86 -7.58
C TYR A 20 6.85 -9.93 -8.76
N GLU A 21 5.84 -9.64 -9.56
CA GLU A 21 5.86 -8.71 -10.68
C GLU A 21 5.22 -7.36 -10.32
N LYS A 22 4.18 -7.36 -9.46
CA LYS A 22 3.43 -6.16 -9.10
C LYS A 22 2.91 -6.16 -7.68
N ILE A 23 3.51 -5.31 -6.85
CA ILE A 23 3.10 -5.12 -5.46
C ILE A 23 2.15 -3.93 -5.35
N LEU A 24 0.98 -4.14 -4.75
CA LEU A 24 0.06 -3.07 -4.34
C LEU A 24 0.28 -2.71 -2.87
N VAL A 25 0.43 -1.42 -2.59
CA VAL A 25 0.68 -0.89 -1.25
C VAL A 25 -0.40 0.15 -0.92
N PRO A 26 -1.50 -0.26 -0.27
CA PRO A 26 -2.48 0.67 0.26
C PRO A 26 -1.91 1.48 1.42
N LEU A 27 -2.02 2.81 1.36
CA LEU A 27 -1.57 3.74 2.39
C LEU A 27 -2.70 4.68 2.79
N ASP A 28 -2.81 4.95 4.09
CA ASP A 28 -3.84 5.82 4.64
C ASP A 28 -3.32 7.19 5.12
N GLY A 29 -2.04 7.50 4.87
CA GLY A 29 -1.37 8.71 5.33
C GLY A 29 -0.93 8.66 6.80
N SER A 30 -1.19 7.58 7.52
CA SER A 30 -0.71 7.39 8.89
C SER A 30 0.71 6.82 8.91
N LYS A 31 1.47 7.15 9.96
CA LYS A 31 2.81 6.58 10.20
C LYS A 31 2.76 5.07 10.43
N GLU A 32 1.66 4.60 11.00
CA GLU A 32 1.37 3.19 11.22
C GLU A 32 1.23 2.45 9.90
N SER A 33 0.60 3.05 8.89
CA SER A 33 0.53 2.47 7.54
C SER A 33 1.89 2.44 6.86
N GLU A 34 2.73 3.47 7.06
CA GLU A 34 4.03 3.61 6.42
C GLU A 34 5.08 2.58 6.88
N CYS A 35 4.88 1.87 8.00
CA CYS A 35 5.83 0.85 8.44
C CYS A 35 6.00 -0.30 7.44
N ILE A 36 5.02 -0.49 6.53
CA ILE A 36 5.11 -1.45 5.45
C ILE A 36 6.15 -1.05 4.39
N ILE A 37 6.46 0.25 4.25
CA ILE A 37 7.30 0.78 3.16
C ILE A 37 8.71 0.22 3.24
N ASP A 38 9.30 0.10 4.43
CA ASP A 38 10.66 -0.47 4.57
C ASP A 38 10.71 -1.95 4.20
N HIS A 39 9.63 -2.69 4.46
CA HIS A 39 9.49 -4.08 4.06
C HIS A 39 9.35 -4.19 2.53
N VAL A 40 8.54 -3.31 1.93
CA VAL A 40 8.38 -3.23 0.47
C VAL A 40 9.70 -2.84 -0.19
N ARG A 41 10.48 -1.91 0.35
CA ARG A 41 11.82 -1.56 -0.16
C ARG A 41 12.73 -2.77 -0.23
N LEU A 42 12.76 -3.57 0.85
CA LEU A 42 13.61 -4.75 0.93
C LEU A 42 13.17 -5.82 -0.07
N ILE A 43 11.87 -6.11 -0.15
CA ILE A 43 11.30 -7.11 -1.06
C ILE A 43 11.47 -6.67 -2.51
N ALA A 44 11.14 -5.42 -2.83
CA ALA A 44 11.22 -4.92 -4.18
C ALA A 44 12.65 -4.97 -4.73
N LYS A 45 13.62 -4.60 -3.91
CA LYS A 45 15.04 -4.64 -4.26
C LYS A 45 15.55 -6.08 -4.36
N SER A 46 15.26 -6.91 -3.37
CA SER A 46 15.77 -8.29 -3.31
C SER A 46 15.17 -9.16 -4.40
N CYS A 47 13.87 -9.05 -4.65
CA CYS A 47 13.15 -9.87 -5.64
C CYS A 47 13.15 -9.27 -7.05
N GLY A 48 13.75 -8.07 -7.26
CA GLY A 48 13.80 -7.41 -8.56
C GLY A 48 12.41 -7.06 -9.11
N VAL A 49 11.54 -6.55 -8.23
CA VAL A 49 10.13 -6.25 -8.55
C VAL A 49 10.04 -5.14 -9.60
N PRO A 50 9.41 -5.40 -10.76
CA PRO A 50 9.20 -4.42 -11.82
C PRO A 50 8.35 -3.22 -11.40
N GLU A 51 7.25 -3.43 -10.68
CA GLU A 51 6.27 -2.38 -10.40
C GLU A 51 5.78 -2.43 -8.95
N VAL A 52 5.84 -1.29 -8.27
CA VAL A 52 5.16 -1.06 -6.99
C VAL A 52 4.09 0.01 -7.23
N VAL A 53 2.86 -0.26 -6.82
CA VAL A 53 1.75 0.69 -6.87
C VAL A 53 1.43 1.15 -5.47
N LEU A 54 1.56 2.45 -5.20
CA LEU A 54 1.04 3.07 -4.00
C LEU A 54 -0.41 3.49 -4.24
N LEU A 55 -1.32 3.03 -3.39
CA LEU A 55 -2.75 3.30 -3.52
C LEU A 55 -3.26 4.06 -2.30
N ARG A 56 -3.95 5.17 -2.54
CA ARG A 56 -4.72 5.89 -1.53
C ARG A 56 -6.19 5.86 -1.93
N VAL A 57 -7.04 5.45 -1.00
CA VAL A 57 -8.49 5.51 -1.19
C VAL A 57 -9.04 6.68 -0.38
N VAL A 58 -9.80 7.54 -1.03
CA VAL A 58 -10.51 8.68 -0.44
C VAL A 58 -11.99 8.31 -0.34
N GLU A 59 -12.56 8.39 0.86
CA GLU A 59 -13.98 8.14 1.07
C GLU A 59 -14.79 9.39 0.66
N PRO A 60 -15.83 9.22 -0.17
CA PRO A 60 -16.69 10.35 -0.55
C PRO A 60 -17.53 10.82 0.63
N PHE A 61 -17.98 12.08 0.59
CA PHE A 61 -18.94 12.55 1.59
C PHE A 61 -20.26 11.77 1.53
N SER A 62 -20.82 11.48 2.70
CA SER A 62 -22.15 10.90 2.77
C SER A 62 -23.21 11.90 2.27
N PRO A 63 -24.35 11.46 1.71
CA PRO A 63 -25.40 12.36 1.25
C PRO A 63 -25.91 13.32 2.34
N SER A 64 -25.97 12.87 3.59
CA SER A 64 -26.34 13.72 4.73
C SER A 64 -25.28 14.78 5.03
N SER A 65 -23.99 14.43 4.94
CA SER A 65 -22.89 15.39 5.06
C SER A 65 -22.96 16.45 3.96
N VAL A 66 -23.16 16.04 2.71
CA VAL A 66 -23.30 16.96 1.56
C VAL A 66 -24.48 17.91 1.76
N SER A 67 -25.63 17.41 2.21
CA SER A 67 -26.80 18.23 2.50
C SER A 67 -26.56 19.26 3.62
N TYR A 68 -25.67 18.95 4.58
CA TYR A 68 -25.37 19.84 5.70
C TYR A 68 -24.37 20.95 5.32
N ILE A 69 -23.30 20.61 4.58
CA ILE A 69 -22.22 21.57 4.23
C ILE A 69 -22.42 22.25 2.87
N GLY A 70 -23.35 21.74 2.06
CA GLY A 70 -23.61 22.17 0.69
C GLY A 70 -22.69 21.52 -0.35
N GLU A 71 -23.21 21.30 -1.56
CA GLU A 71 -22.50 20.59 -2.64
C GLU A 71 -21.18 21.26 -3.04
N ALA A 72 -21.15 22.58 -3.17
CA ALA A 72 -19.95 23.31 -3.58
C ALA A 72 -18.82 23.14 -2.55
N THR A 73 -19.16 23.19 -1.26
CA THR A 73 -18.20 22.96 -0.17
C THR A 73 -17.70 21.52 -0.19
N ALA A 74 -18.61 20.53 -0.30
CA ALA A 74 -18.24 19.12 -0.36
C ALA A 74 -17.26 18.84 -1.50
N ARG A 75 -17.57 19.30 -2.72
CA ARG A 75 -16.68 19.16 -3.90
C ARG A 75 -15.31 19.80 -3.68
N ASN A 76 -15.26 21.00 -3.10
CA ASN A 76 -14.00 21.69 -2.81
C ASN A 76 -13.15 20.92 -1.79
N VAL A 77 -13.77 20.34 -0.77
CA VAL A 77 -13.06 19.54 0.25
C VAL A 77 -12.57 18.22 -0.33
N GLU A 78 -13.38 17.54 -1.14
CA GLU A 78 -12.97 16.32 -1.85
C GLU A 78 -11.77 16.58 -2.77
N GLN A 79 -11.82 17.64 -3.58
CA GLN A 79 -10.71 18.02 -4.45
C GLN A 79 -9.42 18.30 -3.68
N LYS A 80 -9.50 19.04 -2.56
CA LYS A 80 -8.33 19.29 -1.70
C LYS A 80 -7.80 18.01 -1.07
N THR A 81 -8.69 17.11 -0.65
CA THR A 81 -8.31 15.82 -0.05
C THR A 81 -7.59 14.95 -1.07
N LYS A 82 -8.09 14.90 -2.30
CA LYS A 82 -7.46 14.19 -3.41
C LYS A 82 -6.10 14.76 -3.78
N ALA A 83 -5.98 16.09 -3.90
CA ALA A 83 -4.70 16.74 -4.18
C ALA A 83 -3.65 16.45 -3.07
N ALA A 84 -4.05 16.51 -1.80
CA ALA A 84 -3.16 16.18 -0.68
C ALA A 84 -2.76 14.69 -0.68
N ALA A 85 -3.67 13.80 -1.06
CA ALA A 85 -3.39 12.37 -1.24
C ALA A 85 -2.38 12.13 -2.38
N GLU A 86 -2.53 12.81 -3.51
CA GLU A 86 -1.61 12.72 -4.65
C GLU A 86 -0.20 13.22 -4.27
N GLU A 87 -0.11 14.37 -3.59
CA GLU A 87 1.15 14.92 -3.09
C GLU A 87 1.84 13.96 -2.11
N TYR A 88 1.07 13.42 -1.16
CA TYR A 88 1.55 12.43 -0.20
C TYR A 88 2.11 11.19 -0.89
N LEU A 89 1.37 10.59 -1.83
CA LEU A 89 1.84 9.41 -2.55
C LEU A 89 3.07 9.72 -3.41
N SER A 90 3.16 10.91 -3.99
CA SER A 90 4.35 11.34 -4.73
C SER A 90 5.59 11.37 -3.84
N TYR A 91 5.46 11.94 -2.64
CA TYR A 91 6.55 11.97 -1.65
C TYR A 91 7.01 10.56 -1.25
N VAL A 92 6.08 9.65 -0.97
CA VAL A 92 6.42 8.27 -0.61
C VAL A 92 7.05 7.52 -1.81
N ALA A 93 6.54 7.78 -3.02
CA ALA A 93 7.07 7.17 -4.25
C ALA A 93 8.53 7.58 -4.52
N ASP A 94 8.88 8.85 -4.30
CA ASP A 94 10.25 9.33 -4.44
C ASP A 94 11.23 8.52 -3.59
N GLY A 95 10.83 8.18 -2.35
CA GLY A 95 11.61 7.34 -1.44
C GLY A 95 11.67 5.84 -1.81
N LEU A 96 10.91 5.39 -2.81
CA LEU A 96 10.84 4.00 -3.27
C LEU A 96 11.49 3.79 -4.65
N ARG A 97 11.53 4.80 -5.52
CA ARG A 97 11.99 4.66 -6.91
C ARG A 97 13.37 4.04 -7.09
N THR A 98 14.28 4.21 -6.12
CA THR A 98 15.63 3.61 -6.17
C THR A 98 15.68 2.13 -5.76
N HIS A 99 14.54 1.52 -5.41
CA HIS A 99 14.45 0.17 -4.83
C HIS A 99 13.67 -0.82 -5.70
N CYS A 100 13.06 -0.37 -6.80
CA CYS A 100 12.24 -1.20 -7.69
C CYS A 100 12.39 -0.76 -9.15
N GLY A 101 11.84 -1.53 -10.09
CA GLY A 101 11.83 -1.18 -11.51
C GLY A 101 10.99 0.07 -11.84
N GLY A 102 9.97 0.36 -11.03
CA GLY A 102 9.08 1.49 -11.21
C GLY A 102 8.07 1.63 -10.08
N VAL A 103 7.71 2.88 -9.77
CA VAL A 103 6.66 3.20 -8.78
C VAL A 103 5.54 3.95 -9.48
N LYS A 104 4.31 3.47 -9.32
CA LYS A 104 3.08 4.17 -9.72
C LYS A 104 2.31 4.61 -8.48
N THR A 105 1.54 5.67 -8.64
CA THR A 105 0.64 6.18 -7.61
C THR A 105 -0.78 6.18 -8.14
N ALA A 106 -1.75 5.84 -7.30
CA ALA A 106 -3.17 5.89 -7.62
C ALA A 106 -3.95 6.47 -6.45
N VAL A 107 -4.78 7.48 -6.72
CA VAL A 107 -5.76 7.99 -5.76
C VAL A 107 -7.15 7.69 -6.31
N LEU A 108 -7.88 6.84 -5.59
CA LEU A 108 -9.21 6.38 -6.00
C LEU A 108 -10.24 6.75 -4.95
N GLU A 109 -11.50 6.82 -5.36
CA GLU A 109 -12.62 7.13 -4.49
C GLU A 109 -13.44 5.88 -4.22
N GLY A 110 -13.96 5.76 -3.00
CA GLY A 110 -14.86 4.69 -2.60
C GLY A 110 -14.53 4.11 -1.24
N GLU A 111 -15.09 2.95 -0.96
CA GLU A 111 -14.85 2.26 0.30
C GLU A 111 -13.49 1.51 0.22
N PRO A 112 -12.56 1.73 1.19
CA PRO A 112 -11.15 1.33 1.05
C PRO A 112 -10.90 -0.12 0.71
N ALA A 113 -11.45 -1.06 1.47
CA ALA A 113 -11.10 -2.47 1.25
C ALA A 113 -11.74 -3.02 -0.03
N SER A 114 -12.89 -2.52 -0.47
CA SER A 114 -13.48 -2.93 -1.75
C SER A 114 -12.64 -2.40 -2.92
N VAL A 115 -12.22 -1.13 -2.86
CA VAL A 115 -11.36 -0.53 -3.88
C VAL A 115 -9.99 -1.23 -3.96
N ILE A 116 -9.40 -1.60 -2.82
CA ILE A 116 -8.11 -2.33 -2.78
C ILE A 116 -8.24 -3.69 -3.49
N LEU A 117 -9.26 -4.47 -3.14
CA LEU A 117 -9.50 -5.79 -3.73
C LEU A 117 -9.78 -5.69 -5.23
N ASP A 118 -10.66 -4.78 -5.63
CA ASP A 118 -10.99 -4.50 -7.03
C ASP A 118 -9.75 -4.09 -7.83
N TYR A 119 -8.93 -3.20 -7.27
CA TYR A 119 -7.70 -2.76 -7.91
C TYR A 119 -6.75 -3.93 -8.12
N ALA A 120 -6.56 -4.77 -7.09
CA ALA A 120 -5.67 -5.91 -7.16
C ALA A 120 -6.08 -6.89 -8.27
N THR A 121 -7.36 -7.24 -8.33
CA THR A 121 -7.91 -8.13 -9.37
C THR A 121 -7.82 -7.52 -10.76
N LYS A 122 -8.24 -6.26 -10.94
CA LYS A 122 -8.30 -5.61 -12.26
C LYS A 122 -6.93 -5.30 -12.86
N ASN A 123 -5.90 -5.12 -12.04
CA ASN A 123 -4.57 -4.67 -12.48
C ASN A 123 -3.50 -5.76 -12.43
N GLY A 124 -3.86 -7.02 -12.18
CA GLY A 124 -2.91 -8.13 -12.14
C GLY A 124 -1.85 -7.95 -11.06
N VAL A 125 -2.25 -7.46 -9.89
CA VAL A 125 -1.39 -7.41 -8.69
C VAL A 125 -1.15 -8.84 -8.23
N ASP A 126 0.07 -9.17 -7.80
CA ASP A 126 0.42 -10.50 -7.30
C ASP A 126 0.88 -10.50 -5.83
N LEU A 127 0.96 -9.33 -5.21
CA LEU A 127 1.11 -9.17 -3.76
C LEU A 127 0.42 -7.88 -3.30
N ILE A 128 -0.42 -7.97 -2.27
CA ILE A 128 -0.84 -6.80 -1.50
C ILE A 128 0.06 -6.71 -0.27
N ALA A 129 0.67 -5.56 -0.03
CA ALA A 129 1.48 -5.29 1.15
C ALA A 129 0.88 -4.14 1.94
N MET A 130 0.42 -4.40 3.18
CA MET A 130 -0.21 -3.38 4.01
C MET A 130 0.12 -3.54 5.50
N SER A 131 0.02 -2.45 6.26
CA SER A 131 0.10 -2.51 7.72
C SER A 131 -1.21 -3.00 8.34
N THR A 132 -1.13 -3.55 9.54
CA THR A 132 -2.26 -3.72 10.45
C THR A 132 -2.31 -2.51 11.39
N GLN A 133 -3.44 -1.82 11.48
CA GLN A 133 -3.56 -0.71 12.44
C GLN A 133 -3.28 -1.18 13.88
N GLY A 134 -2.17 -0.74 14.48
CA GLY A 134 -1.97 -0.84 15.92
C GLY A 134 -2.73 0.28 16.63
N ALA A 135 -3.85 -0.03 17.28
CA ALA A 135 -4.61 0.96 18.01
C ALA A 135 -3.79 1.60 19.14
N SER A 136 -4.04 2.89 19.32
CA SER A 136 -4.13 3.55 20.62
C SER A 136 -4.26 2.56 21.79
N GLY A 137 -3.39 2.73 22.79
CA GLY A 137 -3.14 1.79 23.87
C GLY A 137 -4.37 1.15 24.54
N LEU A 138 -4.06 0.01 25.16
CA LEU A 138 -4.94 -0.86 25.96
C LEU A 138 -5.92 -1.76 25.17
N ALA A 139 -5.39 -2.59 24.26
CA ALA A 139 -5.68 -4.04 24.20
C ALA A 139 -5.08 -4.64 22.92
N ARG A 140 -4.39 -5.78 23.07
CA ARG A 140 -4.26 -6.90 22.12
C ARG A 140 -4.54 -6.58 20.64
N TRP A 141 -3.48 -6.52 19.82
CA TRP A 141 -3.49 -6.78 18.36
C TRP A 141 -4.81 -6.47 17.63
N THR A 142 -5.22 -5.21 17.53
CA THR A 142 -6.33 -4.86 16.64
C THR A 142 -5.87 -5.04 15.19
N ILE A 143 -6.56 -5.89 14.44
CA ILE A 143 -6.44 -5.89 12.98
C ILE A 143 -7.38 -4.77 12.51
N GLY A 144 -6.85 -3.78 11.78
CA GLY A 144 -7.69 -2.71 11.23
C GLY A 144 -8.81 -3.27 10.34
N SER A 145 -9.99 -2.66 10.36
CA SER A 145 -11.17 -3.17 9.64
C SER A 145 -10.93 -3.35 8.14
N VAL A 146 -10.17 -2.45 7.52
CA VAL A 146 -9.73 -2.54 6.13
C VAL A 146 -8.84 -3.75 5.93
N THR A 147 -7.80 -3.91 6.75
CA THR A 147 -6.86 -5.03 6.67
C THR A 147 -7.56 -6.37 6.88
N GLU A 148 -8.46 -6.47 7.86
CA GLU A 148 -9.24 -7.69 8.10
C GLU A 148 -10.08 -8.04 6.87
N ARG A 149 -10.75 -7.06 6.27
CA ARG A 149 -11.62 -7.31 5.13
C ARG A 149 -10.84 -7.66 3.87
N VAL A 150 -9.66 -7.06 3.66
CA VAL A 150 -8.73 -7.48 2.59
C VAL A 150 -8.22 -8.89 2.85
N MET A 151 -7.78 -9.22 4.07
CA MET A 151 -7.33 -10.56 4.46
C MET A 151 -8.36 -11.64 4.14
N ARG A 152 -9.64 -11.37 4.44
CA ARG A 152 -10.72 -12.34 4.24
C ARG A 152 -11.10 -12.58 2.78
N HIS A 153 -10.89 -11.60 1.89
CA HIS A 153 -11.44 -11.63 0.54
C HIS A 153 -10.38 -11.54 -0.58
N SER A 154 -9.12 -11.31 -0.24
CA SER A 154 -8.04 -11.23 -1.24
C SER A 154 -7.87 -12.55 -1.97
N THR A 155 -7.83 -12.50 -3.29
CA THR A 155 -7.48 -13.64 -4.15
C THR A 155 -5.98 -13.73 -4.42
N VAL A 156 -5.20 -12.79 -3.90
CA VAL A 156 -3.74 -12.71 -4.07
C VAL A 156 -3.06 -12.74 -2.70
N PRO A 157 -1.78 -13.17 -2.63
CA PRO A 157 -1.01 -13.13 -1.40
C PRO A 157 -1.07 -11.76 -0.71
N LEU A 158 -1.15 -11.79 0.62
CA LEU A 158 -1.12 -10.61 1.46
C LEU A 158 0.08 -10.68 2.40
N LEU A 159 0.96 -9.68 2.31
CA LEU A 159 1.94 -9.39 3.34
C LEU A 159 1.35 -8.37 4.30
N SER A 160 1.30 -8.72 5.59
CA SER A 160 0.89 -7.80 6.62
C SER A 160 1.97 -7.62 7.68
N VAL A 161 2.23 -6.36 8.03
CA VAL A 161 3.20 -5.97 9.05
C VAL A 161 2.49 -5.29 10.20
N LEU A 162 2.95 -5.61 11.41
CA LEU A 162 2.53 -4.94 12.63
C LEU A 162 3.47 -3.76 12.89
N PRO A 163 2.96 -2.55 13.16
CA PRO A 163 3.78 -1.44 13.61
C PRO A 163 4.55 -1.88 14.86
N ALA A 164 5.86 -1.63 14.89
CA ALA A 164 6.64 -1.89 16.09
C ALA A 164 6.04 -1.05 17.23
N GLY A 165 5.56 -1.72 18.29
CA GLY A 165 5.04 -1.01 19.46
C GLY A 165 6.08 -0.01 19.97
N ARG A 166 5.65 1.21 20.29
CA ARG A 166 6.53 2.16 21.02
C ARG A 166 7.03 1.43 22.26
N LYS A 167 8.34 1.17 22.33
CA LYS A 167 8.99 0.91 23.63
C LYS A 167 8.79 2.19 24.43
N HIS A 168 7.90 2.14 25.41
CA HIS A 168 7.89 3.13 26.50
C HIS A 168 9.13 2.95 27.36
#